data_AF-M1D1X1-F1
#
_entry.id   AF-M1D1X1-F1
#
_cell.length_a   1.000
_cell.length_b   1.000
_cell.length_c   1.000
_cell.angle_alpha   90.00
_cell.angle_beta   90.00
_cell.angle_gamma   90.00
#
_symmetry.space_group_name_H-M   'P 1'
#
loop_
_entity.id
_entity.type
_entity.pdbx_description
1 polymer ?
#
loop_
_entity_poly.entity_id
_entity_poly.type
_entity_poly.pdbx_seq_one_letter_code
_entity_poly.pdbx_strand_id
1 'polypeptide(L)'
;MQMQILSLSPRNSLPLSSSISAFSGCNSRKIVSGSLAFPHSDINSFPISHGIKLASPMMTSNCVLPNQAQIADLGVEDSDLDKFAAVSNKIADAAGEVIRKYFRKSFDILDKEDLSPVTIADQAAEESMVKIIQENFPSHAIYGEEKGWRCQEETAEYVWVLDPIDGTKSFITGKPVFGTLIALLYKGKPILGVIDQPVLRERWIGLSGRRTTLNGQEISTRNCSSLSKAYMYTTSPHLFEGDAEIAFARVRSKVKVPLYGCDCYAYALLASGFVDLVIESGLKPYDFLSLVPVIEGAGGTITDWKGQHFNWKASAGSPATSFNVVAAGDKQVHQQALDALQWH
;
A
#
# COMPACT_ATOMS: atom_id res chain seq x y z
N MET A 1 49.24 -11.75 -31.76
CA MET A 1 50.23 -10.85 -31.14
C MET A 1 50.23 -11.16 -29.65
N GLN A 2 51.43 -11.43 -29.13
CA GLN A 2 51.87 -11.96 -27.82
C GLN A 2 50.97 -11.95 -26.56
N MET A 3 51.07 -13.09 -25.86
CA MET A 3 50.91 -13.34 -24.42
C MET A 3 51.68 -12.35 -23.52
N GLN A 4 51.16 -12.11 -22.31
CA GLN A 4 51.93 -12.30 -21.08
C GLN A 4 51.03 -12.54 -19.85
N ILE A 5 51.43 -13.52 -19.04
CA ILE A 5 50.85 -14.00 -17.77
C ILE A 5 51.89 -13.73 -16.66
N LEU A 6 51.42 -13.66 -15.40
CA LEU A 6 52.11 -13.80 -14.10
C LEU A 6 52.58 -12.48 -13.47
N SER A 7 52.25 -12.16 -12.21
CA SER A 7 52.70 -12.91 -11.03
C SER A 7 51.91 -12.59 -9.74
N LEU A 8 51.98 -13.53 -8.79
CA LEU A 8 51.31 -13.60 -7.49
C LEU A 8 52.26 -13.22 -6.32
N SER A 9 51.67 -12.69 -5.24
CA SER A 9 52.04 -12.78 -3.80
C SER A 9 53.20 -11.91 -3.24
N PRO A 10 53.37 -11.71 -1.89
CA PRO A 10 52.57 -12.15 -0.72
C PRO A 10 52.32 -11.09 0.42
N ARG A 11 51.42 -11.47 1.34
CA ARG A 11 51.34 -11.25 2.82
C ARG A 11 51.92 -9.98 3.46
N ASN A 12 51.11 -9.35 4.33
CA ASN A 12 51.54 -9.02 5.69
C ASN A 12 50.38 -9.00 6.69
N SER A 13 50.69 -9.44 7.90
CA SER A 13 49.81 -9.87 8.98
C SER A 13 49.98 -8.99 10.23
N LEU A 14 48.85 -8.57 10.83
CA LEU A 14 48.57 -8.41 12.28
C LEU A 14 49.41 -7.36 13.09
N PRO A 15 48.91 -6.80 14.23
CA PRO A 15 48.16 -7.52 15.27
C PRO A 15 46.96 -6.85 15.97
N LEU A 16 46.24 -7.74 16.66
CA LEU A 16 45.28 -7.53 17.74
C LEU A 16 45.89 -6.70 18.89
N SER A 17 45.07 -5.88 19.52
CA SER A 17 45.23 -5.56 20.94
C SER A 17 43.88 -5.66 21.66
N SER A 18 43.92 -6.41 22.75
CA SER A 18 42.87 -6.68 23.72
C SER A 18 42.89 -5.62 24.81
N SER A 19 41.73 -5.28 25.37
CA SER A 19 41.64 -4.86 26.77
C SER A 19 40.23 -5.08 27.30
N ILE A 20 40.16 -6.11 28.14
CA ILE A 20 39.10 -6.37 29.11
C ILE A 20 39.20 -5.32 30.21
N SER A 21 38.08 -4.74 30.63
CA SER A 21 37.92 -4.27 32.01
C SER A 21 36.50 -4.54 32.48
N ALA A 22 36.42 -5.43 33.48
CA ALA A 22 35.24 -5.73 34.25
C ALA A 22 35.03 -4.65 35.31
N PHE A 23 33.79 -4.21 35.51
CA PHE A 23 33.36 -3.64 36.79
C PHE A 23 32.12 -4.40 37.27
N SER A 24 32.34 -5.16 38.34
CA SER A 24 31.31 -5.73 39.20
C SER A 24 30.85 -4.66 40.19
N GLY A 25 29.56 -4.64 40.49
CA GLY A 25 28.96 -3.67 41.42
C GLY A 25 27.54 -4.06 41.78
N CYS A 26 27.45 -5.01 42.71
CA CYS A 26 26.22 -5.50 43.33
C CYS A 26 25.45 -4.36 44.02
N ASN A 27 24.13 -4.24 43.80
CA ASN A 27 23.23 -3.98 44.92
C ASN A 27 21.78 -4.37 44.63
N SER A 28 21.34 -5.31 45.43
CA SER A 28 19.98 -5.80 45.61
C SER A 28 19.13 -4.78 46.36
N ARG A 29 17.92 -4.49 45.84
CA ARG A 29 16.78 -4.04 46.67
C ARG A 29 15.52 -4.78 46.26
N LYS A 30 15.06 -5.61 47.19
CA LYS A 30 13.70 -6.16 47.27
C LYS A 30 12.75 -5.10 47.85
N ILE A 31 11.46 -5.45 47.78
CA ILE A 31 10.27 -4.93 48.50
C ILE A 31 9.75 -3.61 47.89
N VAL A 32 8.47 -3.41 47.51
CA VAL A 32 7.19 -3.86 48.08
C VAL A 32 6.11 -3.96 46.99
N SER A 33 5.34 -5.05 47.03
CA SER A 33 4.04 -5.19 46.35
C SER A 33 2.98 -4.35 47.08
N GLY A 34 2.58 -3.22 46.51
CA GLY A 34 1.44 -2.43 46.99
C GLY A 34 0.16 -2.83 46.27
N SER A 35 -0.68 -3.63 46.94
CA SER A 35 -2.07 -3.87 46.56
C SER A 35 -2.87 -2.61 46.91
N LEU A 36 -3.39 -1.90 45.91
CA LEU A 36 -4.36 -0.82 46.11
C LEU A 36 -5.76 -1.40 45.90
N ALA A 37 -6.44 -1.59 47.03
CA ALA A 37 -7.84 -1.96 47.10
C ALA A 37 -8.72 -0.76 46.66
N PHE A 38 -9.68 -1.04 45.78
CA PHE A 38 -10.76 -0.13 45.43
C PHE A 38 -11.79 -0.06 46.57
N PRO A 39 -12.26 1.14 46.97
CA PRO A 39 -13.49 1.24 47.73
C PRO A 39 -14.69 1.28 46.78
N HIS A 40 -15.61 0.35 47.00
CA HIS A 40 -17.00 0.43 46.55
C HIS A 40 -17.66 1.70 47.11
N SER A 41 -18.41 2.41 46.26
CA SER A 41 -19.48 3.28 46.71
C SER A 41 -20.61 3.26 45.68
N ASP A 42 -21.65 2.49 46.03
CA ASP A 42 -23.00 2.61 45.49
C ASP A 42 -23.59 3.96 45.90
N ILE A 43 -24.02 4.79 44.94
CA ILE A 43 -25.09 5.79 45.16
C ILE A 43 -25.96 5.87 43.92
N ASN A 44 -27.21 5.43 44.11
CA ASN A 44 -28.34 5.58 43.21
C ASN A 44 -28.76 7.05 43.02
N SER A 45 -29.43 7.26 41.89
CA SER A 45 -30.53 8.22 41.65
C SER A 45 -30.23 9.72 41.55
N PHE A 46 -30.43 10.27 40.35
CA PHE A 46 -30.98 11.61 40.08
C PHE A 46 -31.62 11.62 38.67
N PRO A 47 -32.56 12.54 38.37
CA PRO A 47 -33.81 12.19 37.72
C PRO A 47 -33.89 12.57 36.23
N ILE A 48 -34.86 11.94 35.58
CA ILE A 48 -35.31 12.20 34.21
C ILE A 48 -35.86 13.62 34.10
N SER A 49 -35.36 14.40 33.14
CA SER A 49 -36.06 15.60 32.67
C SER A 49 -36.04 15.72 31.15
N HIS A 50 -37.25 15.60 30.59
CA HIS A 50 -37.81 16.36 29.46
C HIS A 50 -37.07 16.38 28.13
N GLY A 51 -37.77 15.84 27.12
CA GLY A 51 -37.32 15.77 25.75
C GLY A 51 -37.27 17.11 25.05
N ILE A 52 -36.26 17.23 24.20
CA ILE A 52 -36.21 18.19 23.10
C ILE A 52 -35.95 17.34 21.84
N LYS A 53 -37.01 17.15 21.04
CA LYS A 53 -36.87 16.62 19.68
C LYS A 53 -36.25 17.71 18.81
N LEU A 54 -34.94 17.65 18.61
CA LEU A 54 -34.28 18.34 17.50
C LEU A 54 -34.39 17.43 16.27
N ALA A 55 -35.33 17.75 15.40
CA ALA A 55 -35.37 17.21 14.06
C ALA A 55 -34.24 17.87 13.25
N SER A 56 -33.14 17.14 13.03
CA SER A 56 -32.11 17.53 12.07
C SER A 56 -32.62 17.23 10.66
N PRO A 57 -32.60 18.19 9.72
CA PRO A 57 -32.94 17.89 8.34
C PRO A 57 -31.82 17.04 7.73
N MET A 58 -32.17 15.85 7.24
CA MET A 58 -31.33 15.08 6.32
C MET A 58 -31.14 15.93 5.05
N MET A 59 -30.00 16.60 4.95
CA MET A 59 -29.46 17.06 3.69
C MET A 59 -28.93 15.83 2.96
N THR A 60 -29.76 15.21 2.12
CA THR A 60 -29.28 14.29 1.09
C THR A 60 -28.50 15.11 0.07
N SER A 61 -27.20 15.27 0.31
CA SER A 61 -26.29 15.79 -0.71
C SER A 61 -26.15 14.71 -1.78
N ASN A 62 -26.83 14.89 -2.92
CA ASN A 62 -26.56 14.15 -4.14
C ASN A 62 -25.21 14.63 -4.72
N CYS A 63 -24.12 14.31 -4.03
CA CYS A 63 -22.77 14.50 -4.54
C CYS A 63 -22.46 13.31 -5.43
N VAL A 64 -22.81 13.41 -6.71
CA VAL A 64 -22.40 12.44 -7.73
C VAL A 64 -20.87 12.42 -7.72
N LEU A 65 -20.28 11.29 -7.34
CA LEU A 65 -18.82 11.14 -7.38
C LEU A 65 -18.36 11.29 -8.84
N PRO A 66 -17.22 11.95 -9.10
CA PRO A 66 -16.72 12.17 -10.47
C PRO A 66 -16.67 10.89 -11.33
N ASN A 67 -16.47 9.72 -10.70
CA ASN A 67 -16.37 8.43 -11.38
C ASN A 67 -17.71 7.71 -11.61
N GLN A 68 -18.82 8.15 -11.00
CA GLN A 68 -20.12 7.50 -11.18
C GLN A 68 -20.66 7.67 -12.61
N ALA A 69 -20.37 8.82 -13.24
CA ALA A 69 -20.64 9.05 -14.66
C ALA A 69 -19.71 8.25 -15.59
N GLN A 70 -18.49 7.90 -15.14
CA GLN A 70 -17.54 7.11 -15.93
C GLN A 70 -17.86 5.61 -15.93
N ILE A 71 -18.52 5.06 -14.89
CA ILE A 71 -18.97 3.64 -14.91
C ILE A 71 -20.08 3.43 -15.93
N ALA A 72 -21.09 4.30 -15.95
CA ALA A 72 -22.19 4.19 -16.90
C ALA A 72 -21.69 4.21 -18.34
N ASP A 73 -20.61 4.95 -18.60
CA ASP A 73 -19.91 5.02 -19.90
C ASP A 73 -19.06 3.77 -20.21
N LEU A 74 -18.67 2.99 -19.20
CA LEU A 74 -17.96 1.72 -19.36
C LEU A 74 -18.90 0.52 -19.52
N GLY A 75 -20.19 0.65 -19.21
CA GLY A 75 -21.16 -0.43 -19.36
C GLY A 75 -20.99 -1.60 -18.37
N VAL A 76 -20.37 -1.35 -17.22
CA VAL A 76 -20.27 -2.34 -16.12
C VAL A 76 -21.47 -2.15 -15.19
N GLU A 77 -22.26 -3.21 -14.96
CA GLU A 77 -23.42 -3.13 -14.08
C GLU A 77 -23.02 -3.08 -12.60
N ASP A 78 -23.84 -2.43 -11.77
CA ASP A 78 -23.59 -2.30 -10.33
C ASP A 78 -23.58 -3.66 -9.60
N SER A 79 -24.39 -4.60 -10.11
CA SER A 79 -24.47 -6.01 -9.66
C SER A 79 -23.15 -6.77 -9.89
N ASP A 80 -22.44 -6.49 -10.98
CA ASP A 80 -21.14 -7.08 -11.27
C ASP A 80 -20.07 -6.54 -10.31
N LEU A 81 -20.11 -5.24 -9.99
CA LEU A 81 -19.20 -4.63 -9.01
C LEU A 81 -19.36 -5.25 -7.62
N ASP A 82 -20.58 -5.55 -7.19
CA ASP A 82 -20.83 -6.27 -5.93
C ASP A 82 -20.21 -7.67 -5.96
N LYS A 83 -20.36 -8.40 -7.08
CA LYS A 83 -19.74 -9.72 -7.26
C LYS A 83 -18.22 -9.64 -7.23
N PHE A 84 -17.62 -8.67 -7.92
CA PHE A 84 -16.18 -8.46 -7.93
C PHE A 84 -15.66 -8.11 -6.52
N ALA A 85 -16.36 -7.26 -5.78
CA ALA A 85 -16.02 -6.90 -4.40
C ALA A 85 -16.13 -8.10 -3.45
N ALA A 86 -17.15 -8.93 -3.59
CA ALA A 86 -17.30 -10.14 -2.78
C ALA A 86 -16.15 -11.14 -3.04
N VAL A 87 -15.74 -11.31 -4.30
CA VAL A 87 -14.63 -12.19 -4.65
C VAL A 87 -13.28 -11.59 -4.24
N SER A 88 -13.06 -10.28 -4.39
CA SER A 88 -11.81 -9.64 -3.95
C SER A 88 -11.57 -9.78 -2.44
N ASN A 89 -12.63 -9.78 -1.63
CA ASN A 89 -12.52 -10.08 -0.20
C ASN A 89 -12.00 -11.52 0.03
N LYS A 90 -12.54 -12.52 -0.67
CA LYS A 90 -12.08 -13.91 -0.55
C LYS A 90 -10.61 -14.07 -0.99
N ILE A 91 -10.23 -13.36 -2.05
CA ILE A 91 -8.85 -13.31 -2.55
C ILE A 91 -7.91 -12.76 -1.46
N ALA A 92 -8.25 -11.60 -0.89
CA ALA A 92 -7.47 -10.97 0.18
C ALA A 92 -7.42 -11.83 1.46
N ASP A 93 -8.53 -12.50 1.83
CA ASP A 93 -8.55 -13.41 2.97
C ASP A 93 -7.58 -14.58 2.79
N ALA A 94 -7.59 -15.21 1.61
CA ALA A 94 -6.70 -16.32 1.28
C ALA A 94 -5.21 -15.91 1.28
N ALA A 95 -4.89 -14.77 0.64
CA ALA A 95 -3.53 -14.23 0.66
C ALA A 95 -3.08 -13.94 2.10
N GLY A 96 -3.92 -13.26 2.89
CA GLY A 96 -3.61 -12.93 4.27
C GLY A 96 -3.39 -14.15 5.15
N GLU A 97 -4.14 -15.25 4.95
CA GLU A 97 -3.92 -16.51 5.66
C GLU A 97 -2.58 -17.14 5.34
N VAL A 98 -2.14 -17.09 4.08
CA VAL A 98 -0.83 -17.58 3.66
C VAL A 98 0.26 -16.69 4.27
N ILE A 99 0.21 -15.39 4.02
CA ILE A 99 1.24 -14.42 4.42
C ILE A 99 1.50 -14.45 5.94
N ARG A 100 0.44 -14.52 6.76
CA ARG A 100 0.56 -14.60 8.23
C ARG A 100 1.31 -15.85 8.72
N LYS A 101 1.36 -16.94 7.94
CA LYS A 101 2.14 -18.14 8.28
C LYS A 101 3.65 -17.90 8.17
N TYR A 102 4.08 -16.96 7.32
CA TYR A 102 5.49 -16.67 7.06
C TYR A 102 6.00 -15.41 7.77
N PHE A 103 5.14 -14.43 8.03
CA PHE A 103 5.56 -13.18 8.67
C PHE A 103 6.15 -13.40 10.07
N ARG A 104 7.33 -12.81 10.32
CA ARG A 104 8.11 -12.92 11.58
C ARG A 104 8.37 -14.36 12.04
N LYS A 105 8.44 -15.31 11.11
CA LYS A 105 8.90 -16.66 11.43
C LYS A 105 10.39 -16.80 11.16
N SER A 106 11.06 -17.50 12.06
CA SER A 106 12.42 -17.98 11.84
C SER A 106 12.34 -19.15 10.86
N PHE A 107 12.83 -18.94 9.65
CA PHE A 107 13.14 -20.04 8.75
C PHE A 107 14.64 -20.21 8.76
N ASP A 108 15.11 -21.45 8.86
CA ASP A 108 16.49 -21.75 8.51
C ASP A 108 16.63 -21.31 7.05
N ILE A 109 17.41 -20.25 6.83
CA ILE A 109 17.66 -19.71 5.50
C ILE A 109 18.18 -20.88 4.68
N LEU A 110 17.32 -21.43 3.82
CA LEU A 110 17.74 -22.42 2.87
C LEU A 110 18.69 -21.66 1.95
N ASP A 111 19.99 -21.98 2.03
CA ASP A 111 21.08 -21.51 1.16
C ASP A 111 20.85 -22.00 -0.29
N LYS A 112 19.70 -21.65 -0.85
CA LYS A 112 19.40 -21.66 -2.28
C LYS A 112 19.06 -20.22 -2.60
N GLU A 113 19.79 -19.65 -3.54
CA GLU A 113 19.80 -18.21 -3.89
C GLU A 113 18.41 -17.63 -4.27
N ASP A 114 17.34 -18.43 -4.28
CA ASP A 114 16.02 -18.11 -4.82
C ASP A 114 14.83 -18.48 -3.89
N LEU A 115 15.08 -18.83 -2.62
CA LEU A 115 14.03 -19.31 -1.69
C LEU A 115 14.00 -18.55 -0.35
N SER A 116 13.99 -17.22 -0.42
CA SER A 116 13.76 -16.42 0.78
C SER A 116 12.34 -16.66 1.33
N PRO A 117 12.11 -16.50 2.65
CA PRO A 117 10.77 -16.60 3.22
C PRO A 117 9.74 -15.66 2.58
N VAL A 118 10.17 -14.49 2.09
CA VAL A 118 9.29 -13.56 1.38
C VAL A 118 8.92 -14.12 0.01
N THR A 119 9.86 -14.70 -0.74
CA THR A 119 9.61 -15.32 -2.05
C THR A 119 8.61 -16.47 -1.94
N ILE A 120 8.77 -17.34 -0.93
CA ILE A 120 7.84 -18.47 -0.72
C ILE A 120 6.46 -17.95 -0.31
N ALA A 121 6.40 -16.95 0.57
CA ALA A 121 5.13 -16.36 1.00
C ALA A 121 4.39 -15.70 -0.17
N ASP A 122 5.14 -14.98 -1.01
CA ASP A 122 4.63 -14.26 -2.18
C ASP A 122 4.03 -15.23 -3.21
N GLN A 123 4.82 -16.20 -3.67
CA GLN A 123 4.37 -17.22 -4.63
C GLN A 123 3.18 -18.03 -4.10
N ALA A 124 3.20 -18.44 -2.82
CA ALA A 124 2.10 -19.21 -2.24
C ALA A 124 0.82 -18.37 -2.09
N ALA A 125 0.95 -17.09 -1.77
CA ALA A 125 -0.18 -16.18 -1.68
C ALA A 125 -0.75 -15.91 -3.07
N GLU A 126 0.08 -15.64 -4.08
CA GLU A 126 -0.35 -15.43 -5.46
C GLU A 126 -1.14 -16.63 -6.00
N GLU A 127 -0.64 -17.85 -5.81
CA GLU A 127 -1.35 -19.05 -6.28
C GLU A 127 -2.70 -19.25 -5.57
N SER A 128 -2.79 -18.91 -4.28
CA SER A 128 -4.07 -18.96 -3.56
C SER A 128 -5.10 -17.96 -4.12
N MET A 129 -4.64 -16.77 -4.51
CA MET A 129 -5.45 -15.72 -5.13
C MET A 129 -5.92 -16.14 -6.53
N VAL A 130 -4.99 -16.63 -7.35
CA VAL A 130 -5.23 -17.08 -8.73
C VAL A 130 -6.28 -18.16 -8.81
N LYS A 131 -6.19 -19.15 -7.91
CA LYS A 131 -7.16 -20.25 -7.84
C LYS A 131 -8.59 -19.72 -7.67
N ILE A 132 -8.78 -18.80 -6.71
CA ILE A 132 -10.10 -18.21 -6.43
C ILE A 132 -10.60 -17.41 -7.64
N ILE A 133 -9.71 -16.64 -8.29
CA ILE A 133 -10.07 -15.86 -9.48
C ILE A 133 -10.53 -16.79 -10.61
N GLN A 134 -9.77 -17.84 -10.93
CA GLN A 134 -10.07 -18.75 -12.03
C GLN A 134 -11.35 -19.56 -11.80
N GLU A 135 -11.64 -19.94 -10.54
CA GLU A 135 -12.88 -20.62 -10.17
C GLU A 135 -14.12 -19.75 -10.36
N ASN A 136 -14.02 -18.44 -10.13
CA ASN A 136 -15.15 -17.50 -10.20
C ASN A 136 -15.28 -16.81 -11.58
N PHE A 137 -14.15 -16.62 -12.28
CA PHE A 137 -14.02 -15.83 -13.49
C PHE A 137 -13.04 -16.48 -14.49
N PRO A 138 -13.38 -17.64 -15.07
CA PRO A 138 -12.47 -18.39 -15.95
C PRO A 138 -12.07 -17.64 -17.23
N SER A 139 -12.86 -16.65 -17.66
CA SER A 139 -12.56 -15.80 -18.83
C SER A 139 -11.72 -14.55 -18.51
N HIS A 140 -11.41 -14.30 -17.23
CA HIS A 140 -10.60 -13.14 -16.85
C HIS A 140 -9.11 -13.50 -16.94
N ALA A 141 -8.29 -12.53 -17.29
CA ALA A 141 -6.85 -12.66 -17.20
C ALA A 141 -6.34 -12.28 -15.81
N ILE A 142 -5.13 -12.73 -15.50
CA ILE A 142 -4.39 -12.39 -14.29
C ILE A 142 -3.01 -11.90 -14.71
N TYR A 143 -2.50 -10.86 -14.03
CA TYR A 143 -1.15 -10.35 -14.18
C TYR A 143 -0.50 -10.23 -12.80
N GLY A 144 0.59 -10.95 -12.56
CA GLY A 144 1.37 -10.88 -11.32
C GLY A 144 2.83 -10.55 -11.60
N GLU A 145 3.59 -10.21 -10.56
CA GLU A 145 5.02 -9.89 -10.65
C GLU A 145 5.82 -11.08 -11.23
N GLU A 146 5.64 -12.26 -10.65
CA GLU A 146 6.48 -13.44 -10.94
C GLU A 146 6.13 -14.11 -12.27
N LYS A 147 4.83 -14.32 -12.52
CA LYS A 147 4.34 -15.11 -13.66
C LYS A 147 3.83 -14.26 -14.82
N GLY A 148 3.79 -12.94 -14.67
CA GLY A 148 3.25 -12.04 -15.68
C GLY A 148 1.81 -12.40 -16.06
N TRP A 149 1.51 -12.32 -17.36
CA TRP A 149 0.20 -12.58 -17.92
C TRP A 149 -0.19 -14.06 -17.91
N ARG A 150 -1.36 -14.36 -17.36
CA ARG A 150 -2.02 -15.67 -17.40
C ARG A 150 -3.47 -15.53 -17.82
N CYS A 151 -3.83 -16.14 -18.92
CA CYS A 151 -5.20 -16.21 -19.42
C CYS A 151 -5.36 -17.49 -20.25
N GLN A 152 -6.56 -18.06 -20.27
CA GLN A 152 -6.89 -19.16 -21.19
C GLN A 152 -6.99 -18.67 -22.64
N GLU A 153 -7.41 -17.42 -22.81
CA GLU A 153 -7.58 -16.73 -24.09
C GLU A 153 -6.42 -15.76 -24.37
N GLU A 154 -6.19 -15.40 -25.63
CA GLU A 154 -5.14 -14.43 -26.02
C GLU A 154 -5.42 -13.01 -25.50
N THR A 155 -6.69 -12.67 -25.26
CA THR A 155 -7.12 -11.36 -24.79
C THR A 155 -8.21 -11.49 -23.73
N ALA A 156 -8.29 -10.52 -22.82
CA ALA A 156 -9.37 -10.44 -21.84
C ALA A 156 -9.77 -8.97 -21.63
N GLU A 157 -11.07 -8.72 -21.48
CA GLU A 157 -11.56 -7.39 -21.10
C GLU A 157 -11.30 -7.09 -19.62
N TYR A 158 -11.37 -8.12 -18.79
CA TYR A 158 -11.12 -8.06 -17.36
C TYR A 158 -9.77 -8.65 -17.00
N VAL A 159 -8.96 -7.90 -16.26
CA VAL A 159 -7.63 -8.33 -15.84
C VAL A 159 -7.44 -8.05 -14.35
N TRP A 160 -7.15 -9.11 -13.58
CA TRP A 160 -6.76 -9.00 -12.19
C TRP A 160 -5.26 -8.75 -12.12
N VAL A 161 -4.83 -7.65 -11.49
CA VAL A 161 -3.41 -7.33 -11.27
C VAL A 161 -3.11 -7.50 -9.80
N LEU A 162 -2.10 -8.31 -9.48
CA LEU A 162 -1.83 -8.78 -8.12
C LEU A 162 -0.39 -8.44 -7.72
N ASP A 163 -0.25 -7.94 -6.49
CA ASP A 163 0.99 -7.97 -5.72
C ASP A 163 0.66 -8.56 -4.34
N PRO A 164 1.09 -9.80 -4.04
CA PRO A 164 0.82 -10.39 -2.74
C PRO A 164 1.49 -9.66 -1.58
N ILE A 165 2.69 -9.10 -1.75
CA ILE A 165 3.49 -8.46 -0.70
C ILE A 165 4.19 -7.19 -1.24
N ASP A 166 3.43 -6.11 -1.39
CA ASP A 166 3.98 -4.77 -1.59
C ASP A 166 4.68 -4.30 -0.30
N GLY A 167 5.94 -3.89 -0.41
CA GLY A 167 6.80 -3.62 0.73
C GLY A 167 7.56 -4.85 1.25
N THR A 168 8.14 -5.66 0.35
CA THR A 168 8.96 -6.84 0.69
C THR A 168 10.02 -6.58 1.76
N LYS A 169 10.64 -5.39 1.80
CA LYS A 169 11.63 -5.01 2.81
C LYS A 169 11.00 -4.82 4.19
N SER A 170 9.80 -4.25 4.26
CA SER A 170 8.99 -4.18 5.47
C SER A 170 8.62 -5.59 5.96
N PHE A 171 8.23 -6.49 5.06
CA PHE A 171 7.96 -7.90 5.41
C PHE A 171 9.18 -8.61 6.00
N ILE A 172 10.33 -8.58 5.31
CA ILE A 172 11.58 -9.25 5.72
C ILE A 172 12.05 -8.75 7.10
N THR A 173 11.97 -7.44 7.34
CA THR A 173 12.42 -6.83 8.61
C THR A 173 11.37 -6.91 9.72
N GLY A 174 10.21 -7.53 9.46
CA GLY A 174 9.16 -7.73 10.45
C GLY A 174 8.35 -6.47 10.75
N LYS A 175 8.35 -5.46 9.88
CA LYS A 175 7.53 -4.24 10.01
C LYS A 175 6.15 -4.48 9.38
N PRO A 176 5.03 -4.42 10.14
CA PRO A 176 3.70 -4.78 9.64
C PRO A 176 3.03 -3.61 8.88
N VAL A 177 3.73 -3.08 7.86
CA VAL A 177 3.24 -2.00 6.99
C VAL A 177 3.39 -2.32 5.50
N PHE A 178 3.74 -3.56 5.18
CA PHE A 178 3.55 -4.12 3.84
C PHE A 178 2.05 -4.35 3.61
N GLY A 179 1.62 -4.53 2.36
CA GLY A 179 0.23 -4.82 2.02
C GLY A 179 0.08 -5.78 0.84
N THR A 180 -1.08 -6.43 0.75
CA THR A 180 -1.50 -7.16 -0.44
C THR A 180 -2.33 -6.22 -1.33
N LEU A 181 -1.95 -6.10 -2.60
CA LEU A 181 -2.60 -5.25 -3.57
C LEU A 181 -3.35 -6.09 -4.61
N ILE A 182 -4.63 -5.76 -4.78
CA ILE A 182 -5.50 -6.41 -5.76
C ILE A 182 -6.18 -5.33 -6.57
N ALA A 183 -5.93 -5.30 -7.87
CA ALA A 183 -6.66 -4.45 -8.81
C ALA A 183 -7.47 -5.31 -9.77
N LEU A 184 -8.66 -4.85 -10.15
CA LEU A 184 -9.38 -5.35 -11.31
C LEU A 184 -9.49 -4.24 -12.34
N LEU A 185 -8.96 -4.50 -13.53
CA LEU A 185 -9.06 -3.61 -14.67
C LEU A 185 -10.19 -4.07 -15.58
N TYR A 186 -10.97 -3.13 -16.10
CA TYR A 186 -11.88 -3.34 -17.22
C TYR A 186 -11.41 -2.49 -18.39
N LYS A 187 -11.10 -3.14 -19.52
CA LYS A 187 -10.54 -2.51 -20.74
C LYS A 187 -9.33 -1.61 -20.44
N GLY A 188 -8.50 -2.03 -19.49
CA GLY A 188 -7.29 -1.31 -19.06
C GLY A 188 -7.50 -0.23 -18.00
N LYS A 189 -8.74 0.04 -17.57
CA LYS A 189 -9.04 1.01 -16.50
C LYS A 189 -9.27 0.30 -15.17
N PRO A 190 -8.59 0.68 -14.07
CA PRO A 190 -8.87 0.15 -12.74
C PRO A 190 -10.31 0.48 -12.30
N ILE A 191 -11.13 -0.54 -12.05
CA ILE A 191 -12.51 -0.40 -11.57
C ILE A 191 -12.70 -0.83 -10.13
N LEU A 192 -11.78 -1.65 -9.60
CA LEU A 192 -11.73 -2.09 -8.21
C LEU A 192 -10.27 -2.12 -7.75
N GLY A 193 -10.03 -1.69 -6.52
CA GLY A 193 -8.74 -1.73 -5.85
C GLY A 193 -8.88 -2.17 -4.41
N VAL A 194 -7.99 -3.03 -3.94
CA VAL A 194 -7.87 -3.45 -2.54
C VAL A 194 -6.45 -3.23 -2.06
N ILE A 195 -6.32 -2.66 -0.86
CA ILE A 195 -5.09 -2.67 -0.06
C ILE A 195 -5.44 -3.43 1.22
N ASP A 196 -4.84 -4.60 1.43
CA ASP A 196 -5.03 -5.41 2.64
C ASP A 196 -3.75 -5.46 3.47
N GLN A 197 -3.82 -5.04 4.73
CA GLN A 197 -2.77 -5.26 5.71
C GLN A 197 -3.18 -6.49 6.57
N PRO A 198 -2.66 -7.70 6.26
CA PRO A 198 -3.20 -8.93 6.83
C PRO A 198 -2.88 -9.15 8.31
N VAL A 199 -1.87 -8.45 8.86
CA VAL A 199 -1.44 -8.54 10.27
C VAL A 199 -2.26 -7.60 11.15
N LEU A 200 -2.46 -6.36 10.71
CA LEU A 200 -3.27 -5.33 11.36
C LEU A 200 -4.77 -5.55 11.13
N ARG A 201 -5.13 -6.34 10.11
CA ARG A 201 -6.51 -6.60 9.67
C ARG A 201 -7.23 -5.33 9.27
N GLU A 202 -6.56 -4.55 8.44
CA GLU A 202 -7.09 -3.33 7.83
C GLU A 202 -7.19 -3.54 6.33
N ARG A 203 -8.39 -3.34 5.79
CA ARG A 203 -8.67 -3.53 4.36
C ARG A 203 -9.35 -2.30 3.80
N TRP A 204 -8.66 -1.66 2.86
CA TRP A 204 -9.20 -0.59 2.05
C TRP A 204 -9.77 -1.16 0.76
N ILE A 205 -11.00 -0.79 0.41
CA ILE A 205 -11.65 -1.22 -0.83
C ILE A 205 -12.17 0.02 -1.55
N GLY A 206 -11.62 0.27 -2.72
CA GLY A 206 -12.08 1.27 -3.67
C GLY A 206 -12.83 0.59 -4.81
N LEU A 207 -14.02 1.09 -5.11
CA LEU A 207 -14.81 0.69 -6.27
C LEU A 207 -15.12 1.95 -7.04
N SER A 208 -15.00 1.88 -8.37
CA SER A 208 -15.39 3.02 -9.20
C SER A 208 -16.84 3.44 -8.88
N GLY A 209 -17.12 4.74 -8.93
CA GLY A 209 -18.43 5.33 -8.61
C GLY A 209 -18.97 5.11 -7.18
N ARG A 210 -18.21 4.49 -6.27
CA ARG A 210 -18.58 4.33 -4.86
C ARG A 210 -17.52 4.94 -3.94
N ARG A 211 -17.91 5.23 -2.71
CA ARG A 211 -16.96 5.69 -1.69
C ARG A 211 -16.05 4.56 -1.27
N THR A 212 -14.78 4.88 -1.09
CA THR A 212 -13.81 3.92 -0.53
C THR A 212 -14.15 3.62 0.91
N THR A 213 -13.96 2.36 1.30
CA THR A 213 -14.17 1.91 2.68
C THR A 213 -12.89 1.39 3.30
N LEU A 214 -12.75 1.56 4.61
CA LEU A 214 -11.81 0.86 5.47
C LEU A 214 -12.61 -0.06 6.39
N ASN A 215 -12.41 -1.38 6.29
CA ASN A 215 -13.14 -2.37 7.09
C ASN A 215 -14.67 -2.19 7.03
N GLY A 216 -15.18 -1.81 5.85
CA GLY A 216 -16.60 -1.59 5.58
C GLY A 216 -17.15 -0.22 6.02
N GLN A 217 -16.33 0.65 6.62
CA GLN A 217 -16.72 2.03 6.94
C GLN A 217 -16.23 2.99 5.86
N GLU A 218 -17.08 3.88 5.37
CA GLU A 218 -16.66 4.91 4.42
C GLU A 218 -15.57 5.80 5.01
N ILE A 219 -14.58 6.13 4.19
CA ILE A 219 -13.49 7.05 4.54
C ILE A 219 -13.43 8.20 3.54
N SER A 220 -12.68 9.23 3.89
CA SER A 220 -12.40 10.34 2.99
C SER A 220 -11.02 10.91 3.27
N THR A 221 -10.39 11.44 2.22
CA THR A 221 -9.21 12.28 2.35
C THR A 221 -9.55 13.56 3.12
N ARG A 222 -8.51 14.31 3.53
CA ARG A 222 -8.70 15.62 4.14
C ARG A 222 -8.28 16.75 3.21
N ASN A 223 -8.86 17.93 3.42
CA ASN A 223 -8.39 19.16 2.77
C ASN A 223 -7.03 19.59 3.36
N CYS A 224 -6.20 20.19 2.52
CA CYS A 224 -4.92 20.76 2.94
C CYS A 224 -4.69 22.09 2.22
N SER A 225 -4.50 23.17 2.99
CA SER A 225 -4.52 24.54 2.46
C SER A 225 -3.36 24.89 1.53
N SER A 226 -2.24 24.18 1.62
CA SER A 226 -1.05 24.42 0.80
C SER A 226 -0.03 23.30 0.94
N LEU A 227 0.85 23.16 -0.05
CA LEU A 227 1.97 22.21 -0.04
C LEU A 227 2.84 22.35 1.22
N SER A 228 3.09 23.58 1.69
CA SER A 228 3.84 23.87 2.92
C SER A 228 3.19 23.42 4.23
N LYS A 229 1.94 22.96 4.18
CA LYS A 229 1.24 22.34 5.32
C LYS A 229 1.10 20.81 5.17
N ALA A 230 1.46 20.26 4.00
CA ALA A 230 1.31 18.86 3.68
C ALA A 230 2.31 17.98 4.44
N TYR A 231 1.82 16.90 5.04
CA TYR A 231 2.61 15.75 5.46
C TYR A 231 2.80 14.83 4.26
N MET A 232 4.04 14.65 3.85
CA MET A 232 4.39 13.87 2.68
C MET A 232 5.02 12.54 3.08
N TYR A 233 4.65 11.47 2.39
CA TYR A 233 5.34 10.18 2.46
C TYR A 233 6.02 9.82 1.14
N THR A 234 7.06 9.00 1.25
CA THR A 234 7.64 8.19 0.16
C THR A 234 8.31 6.97 0.80
N THR A 235 8.44 5.84 0.11
CA THR A 235 9.05 4.65 0.72
C THR A 235 10.48 4.88 1.18
N SER A 236 11.33 5.44 0.33
CA SER A 236 12.74 5.66 0.68
C SER A 236 13.30 6.84 -0.10
N PRO A 237 14.17 7.67 0.51
CA PRO A 237 14.88 8.71 -0.21
C PRO A 237 15.85 8.15 -1.26
N HIS A 238 16.17 6.86 -1.22
CA HIS A 238 17.14 6.20 -2.10
C HIS A 238 16.50 5.50 -3.31
N LEU A 239 15.17 5.55 -3.47
CA LEU A 239 14.46 4.99 -4.63
C LEU A 239 14.24 6.02 -5.74
N PHE A 240 14.97 7.13 -5.67
CA PHE A 240 14.97 8.17 -6.70
C PHE A 240 16.36 8.23 -7.32
N GLU A 241 16.41 8.27 -8.65
CA GLU A 241 17.67 8.33 -9.40
C GLU A 241 17.61 9.44 -10.46
N GLY A 242 18.78 10.01 -10.79
CA GLY A 242 18.92 11.00 -11.87
C GLY A 242 17.97 12.19 -11.71
N ASP A 243 17.29 12.55 -12.80
CA ASP A 243 16.37 13.69 -12.82
C ASP A 243 15.20 13.52 -11.83
N ALA A 244 14.80 12.28 -11.53
CA ALA A 244 13.69 12.02 -10.61
C ALA A 244 14.05 12.42 -9.17
N GLU A 245 15.30 12.22 -8.76
CA GLU A 245 15.79 12.67 -7.45
C GLU A 245 15.76 14.19 -7.32
N ILE A 246 16.18 14.90 -8.39
CA ILE A 246 16.18 16.36 -8.42
C ILE A 246 14.74 16.90 -8.36
N ALA A 247 13.81 16.29 -9.11
CA ALA A 247 12.39 16.64 -9.07
C ALA A 247 11.77 16.41 -7.70
N PHE A 248 12.00 15.23 -7.11
CA PHE A 248 11.54 14.91 -5.76
C PHE A 248 12.08 15.90 -4.71
N ALA A 249 13.36 16.27 -4.79
CA ALA A 249 13.99 17.21 -3.86
C ALA A 249 13.32 18.60 -3.86
N ARG A 250 12.82 19.07 -5.02
CA ARG A 250 12.06 20.32 -5.13
C ARG A 250 10.73 20.28 -4.37
N VAL A 251 10.06 19.14 -4.33
CA VAL A 251 8.82 18.99 -3.54
C VAL A 251 9.15 18.79 -2.07
N ARG A 252 10.10 17.89 -1.78
CA ARG A 252 10.54 17.55 -0.41
C ARG A 252 10.94 18.78 0.41
N SER A 253 11.55 19.79 -0.22
CA SER A 253 11.95 21.04 0.44
C SER A 253 10.81 22.05 0.68
N LYS A 254 9.64 21.82 0.09
CA LYS A 254 8.47 22.72 0.18
C LYS A 254 7.35 22.19 1.06
N VAL A 255 7.37 20.90 1.40
CA VAL A 255 6.36 20.27 2.27
C VAL A 255 6.58 20.62 3.74
N LYS A 256 5.58 20.38 4.60
CA LYS A 256 5.72 20.61 6.04
C LYS A 256 6.75 19.68 6.66
N VAL A 257 6.60 18.38 6.40
CA VAL A 257 7.51 17.32 6.87
C VAL A 257 7.49 16.17 5.85
N PRO A 258 8.67 15.72 5.37
CA PRO A 258 8.80 14.46 4.65
C PRO A 258 8.97 13.28 5.63
N LEU A 259 8.19 12.23 5.44
CA LEU A 259 8.16 10.98 6.21
C LEU A 259 8.42 9.78 5.28
N TYR A 260 8.80 8.63 5.85
CA TYR A 260 9.35 7.52 5.06
C TYR A 260 8.91 6.12 5.50
N GLY A 261 8.98 5.16 4.57
CA GLY A 261 9.20 3.74 4.87
C GLY A 261 7.97 2.87 5.03
N CYS A 262 6.92 3.04 4.24
CA CYS A 262 5.74 2.17 4.37
C CYS A 262 4.94 1.93 3.07
N ASP A 263 5.55 2.03 1.89
CA ASP A 263 5.01 1.46 0.63
C ASP A 263 3.52 1.84 0.42
N CYS A 264 2.65 0.90 -0.02
CA CYS A 264 1.21 1.13 -0.19
C CYS A 264 0.48 1.67 1.05
N TYR A 265 0.99 1.41 2.26
CA TYR A 265 0.35 1.85 3.49
C TYR A 265 0.33 3.38 3.63
N ALA A 266 1.30 4.08 3.01
CA ALA A 266 1.24 5.55 2.93
C ALA A 266 0.01 6.05 2.15
N TYR A 267 -0.34 5.35 1.07
CA TYR A 267 -1.50 5.66 0.24
C TYR A 267 -2.81 5.30 0.95
N ALA A 268 -2.84 4.21 1.71
CA ALA A 268 -3.97 3.85 2.58
C ALA A 268 -4.24 4.92 3.66
N LEU A 269 -3.18 5.43 4.30
CA LEU A 269 -3.26 6.55 5.24
C LEU A 269 -3.72 7.85 4.57
N LEU A 270 -3.29 8.10 3.33
CA LEU A 270 -3.75 9.23 2.53
C LEU A 270 -5.25 9.14 2.24
N ALA A 271 -5.72 7.98 1.76
CA ALA A 271 -7.14 7.73 1.51
C ALA A 271 -7.99 7.90 2.79
N SER A 272 -7.40 7.66 3.96
CA SER A 272 -8.04 7.83 5.27
C SER A 272 -7.92 9.24 5.86
N GLY A 273 -7.30 10.19 5.15
CA GLY A 273 -7.17 11.59 5.58
C GLY A 273 -6.06 11.87 6.60
N PHE A 274 -5.13 10.94 6.81
CA PHE A 274 -4.01 11.11 7.75
C PHE A 274 -2.73 11.61 7.08
N VAL A 275 -2.60 11.43 5.77
CA VAL A 275 -1.48 11.88 4.92
C VAL A 275 -2.02 12.79 3.82
N ASP A 276 -1.26 13.82 3.44
CA ASP A 276 -1.69 14.80 2.44
C ASP A 276 -1.12 14.52 1.05
N LEU A 277 0.08 13.93 0.97
CA LEU A 277 0.84 13.76 -0.26
C LEU A 277 1.70 12.48 -0.20
N VAL A 278 1.72 11.70 -1.27
CA VAL A 278 2.67 10.60 -1.48
C VAL A 278 3.32 10.79 -2.85
N ILE A 279 4.65 10.69 -2.92
CA ILE A 279 5.42 10.81 -4.17
C ILE A 279 6.41 9.67 -4.25
N GLU A 280 6.38 8.92 -5.34
CA GLU A 280 7.26 7.78 -5.58
C GLU A 280 7.70 7.72 -7.04
N SER A 281 8.84 7.07 -7.27
CA SER A 281 9.42 6.83 -8.59
C SER A 281 9.75 5.35 -8.71
N GLY A 282 9.61 4.79 -9.91
CA GLY A 282 10.01 3.42 -10.18
C GLY A 282 8.94 2.35 -10.01
N LEU A 283 7.71 2.71 -9.62
CA LEU A 283 6.64 1.76 -9.29
C LEU A 283 6.18 0.94 -10.50
N LYS A 284 5.97 -0.35 -10.30
CA LYS A 284 5.41 -1.27 -11.28
C LYS A 284 3.89 -1.18 -11.29
N PRO A 285 3.21 -1.64 -12.37
CA PRO A 285 1.76 -1.57 -12.45
C PRO A 285 1.04 -2.27 -11.29
N TYR A 286 1.59 -3.39 -10.82
CA TYR A 286 1.05 -4.13 -9.68
C TYR A 286 1.18 -3.37 -8.34
N ASP A 287 2.13 -2.44 -8.23
CA ASP A 287 2.34 -1.60 -7.04
C ASP A 287 1.35 -0.43 -6.92
N PHE A 288 0.72 0.02 -8.02
CA PHE A 288 -0.11 1.23 -7.99
C PHE A 288 -1.53 1.10 -8.53
N LEU A 289 -1.85 0.11 -9.37
CA LEU A 289 -3.17 0.06 -10.03
C LEU A 289 -4.32 -0.16 -9.02
N SER A 290 -4.07 -0.83 -7.90
CA SER A 290 -5.02 -0.99 -6.79
C SER A 290 -5.25 0.31 -6.03
N LEU A 291 -4.27 1.22 -6.03
CA LEU A 291 -4.31 2.48 -5.31
C LEU A 291 -5.27 3.47 -5.99
N VAL A 292 -5.44 3.37 -7.31
CA VAL A 292 -6.25 4.32 -8.10
C VAL A 292 -7.71 4.37 -7.61
N PRO A 293 -8.47 3.26 -7.60
CA PRO A 293 -9.86 3.30 -7.14
C PRO A 293 -9.99 3.65 -5.65
N VAL A 294 -9.00 3.28 -4.82
CA VAL A 294 -8.97 3.55 -3.38
C VAL A 294 -8.79 5.05 -3.10
N ILE A 295 -7.88 5.71 -3.79
CA ILE A 295 -7.60 7.14 -3.57
C ILE A 295 -8.70 8.00 -4.19
N GLU A 296 -9.11 7.71 -5.42
CA GLU A 296 -10.16 8.47 -6.10
C GLU A 296 -11.51 8.30 -5.38
N GLY A 297 -11.84 7.08 -4.93
CA GLY A 297 -13.07 6.81 -4.17
C GLY A 297 -13.08 7.43 -2.77
N ALA A 298 -11.92 7.77 -2.20
CA ALA A 298 -11.81 8.54 -0.97
C ALA A 298 -11.88 10.08 -1.18
N GLY A 299 -11.92 10.53 -2.44
CA GLY A 299 -11.94 11.95 -2.81
C GLY A 299 -10.59 12.56 -3.14
N GLY A 300 -9.51 11.76 -3.13
CA GLY A 300 -8.16 12.17 -3.49
C GLY A 300 -7.92 12.25 -5.00
N THR A 301 -6.68 12.49 -5.38
CA THR A 301 -6.21 12.49 -6.77
C THR A 301 -4.87 11.78 -6.85
N ILE A 302 -4.70 10.91 -7.85
CA ILE A 302 -3.48 10.17 -8.11
C ILE A 302 -3.19 10.18 -9.62
N THR A 303 -1.98 10.54 -10.02
CA THR A 303 -1.55 10.61 -11.42
C THR A 303 -0.09 10.23 -11.56
N ASP A 304 0.40 10.20 -12.81
CA ASP A 304 1.82 10.30 -13.04
C ASP A 304 2.37 11.71 -12.71
N TRP A 305 3.68 11.89 -12.77
CA TRP A 305 4.31 13.21 -12.49
C TRP A 305 4.06 14.28 -13.55
N LYS A 306 3.42 13.95 -14.68
CA LYS A 306 2.94 14.91 -15.69
C LYS A 306 1.46 15.29 -15.46
N GLY A 307 0.82 14.75 -14.43
CA GLY A 307 -0.60 14.96 -14.15
C GLY A 307 -1.53 14.12 -15.03
N GLN A 308 -1.02 13.10 -15.71
CA GLN A 308 -1.79 12.24 -16.60
C GLN A 308 -2.30 10.99 -15.88
N HIS A 309 -3.46 10.51 -16.31
CA HIS A 309 -3.96 9.20 -15.88
C HIS A 309 -3.03 8.09 -16.37
N PHE A 310 -2.89 7.03 -15.56
CA PHE A 310 -2.07 5.89 -15.93
C PHE A 310 -2.67 5.18 -17.14
N ASN A 311 -1.87 5.05 -18.20
CA ASN A 311 -2.20 4.23 -19.35
C ASN A 311 -1.26 3.02 -19.37
N TRP A 312 -1.68 1.96 -18.69
CA TRP A 312 -1.02 0.67 -18.77
C TRP A 312 -2.05 -0.40 -19.14
N LYS A 313 -1.94 -0.94 -20.36
CA LYS A 313 -2.82 -1.99 -20.85
C LYS A 313 -2.15 -3.34 -20.61
N ALA A 314 -2.63 -4.10 -19.64
CA ALA A 314 -2.19 -5.47 -19.43
C ALA A 314 -2.47 -6.33 -20.66
N SER A 315 -1.46 -7.08 -21.12
CA SER A 315 -1.58 -8.06 -22.21
C SER A 315 -0.43 -9.06 -22.12
N ALA A 316 -0.49 -10.16 -22.89
CA ALA A 316 0.55 -11.18 -22.93
C ALA A 316 1.97 -10.65 -23.21
N GLY A 317 2.09 -9.54 -23.96
CA GLY A 317 3.37 -8.92 -24.30
C GLY A 317 3.67 -7.62 -23.57
N SER A 318 2.80 -7.18 -22.64
CA SER A 318 2.98 -5.88 -21.97
C SER A 318 4.12 -5.94 -20.96
N PRO A 319 5.17 -5.12 -21.11
CA PRO A 319 6.20 -5.01 -20.08
C PRO A 319 5.62 -4.32 -18.83
N ALA A 320 6.02 -4.79 -17.65
CA ALA A 320 5.82 -4.07 -16.39
C ALA A 320 6.83 -2.91 -16.31
N THR A 321 6.60 -1.86 -17.10
CA THR A 321 7.40 -0.64 -17.06
C THR A 321 7.19 0.09 -15.74
N SER A 322 8.22 0.81 -15.32
CA SER A 322 8.15 1.62 -14.11
C SER A 322 7.47 2.97 -14.36
N PHE A 323 6.73 3.45 -13.37
CA PHE A 323 5.98 4.70 -13.38
C PHE A 323 6.41 5.58 -12.21
N ASN A 324 6.32 6.89 -12.41
CA ASN A 324 6.45 7.87 -11.35
C ASN A 324 5.05 8.28 -10.91
N VAL A 325 4.76 8.17 -9.61
CA VAL A 325 3.41 8.34 -9.06
C VAL A 325 3.39 9.51 -8.09
N VAL A 326 2.36 10.34 -8.18
CA VAL A 326 2.03 11.34 -7.18
C VAL A 326 0.56 11.18 -6.80
N ALA A 327 0.28 11.14 -5.50
CA ALA A 327 -1.06 11.10 -4.95
C ALA A 327 -1.24 12.18 -3.89
N ALA A 328 -2.37 12.88 -3.89
CA ALA A 328 -2.70 13.87 -2.87
C ALA A 328 -4.15 13.73 -2.40
N GLY A 329 -4.37 14.05 -1.12
CA GLY A 329 -5.73 14.12 -0.56
C GLY A 329 -6.55 15.31 -1.05
N ASP A 330 -5.86 16.37 -1.52
CA ASP A 330 -6.44 17.63 -1.97
C ASP A 330 -5.91 17.99 -3.38
N LYS A 331 -6.81 18.36 -4.30
CA LYS A 331 -6.48 18.71 -5.69
C LYS A 331 -5.56 19.92 -5.81
N GLN A 332 -5.64 20.90 -4.90
CA GLN A 332 -4.75 22.06 -4.93
C GLN A 332 -3.32 21.67 -4.54
N VAL A 333 -3.17 20.81 -3.52
CA VAL A 333 -1.86 20.25 -3.14
C VAL A 333 -1.29 19.38 -4.25
N HIS A 334 -2.13 18.59 -4.91
CA HIS A 334 -1.73 17.81 -6.10
C HIS A 334 -1.11 18.71 -7.18
N GLN A 335 -1.81 19.78 -7.57
CA GLN A 335 -1.31 20.71 -8.59
C GLN A 335 -0.02 21.40 -8.16
N GLN A 336 0.06 21.86 -6.91
CA GLN A 336 1.28 22.48 -6.37
C GLN A 336 2.47 21.50 -6.35
N ALA A 337 2.21 20.22 -6.12
CA ALA A 337 3.23 19.18 -6.20
C ALA A 337 3.71 19.00 -7.66
N LEU A 338 2.81 18.91 -8.63
CA LEU A 338 3.16 18.85 -10.07
C LEU A 338 4.00 20.06 -10.51
N ASP A 339 3.57 21.27 -10.13
CA ASP A 339 4.28 22.51 -10.45
C ASP A 339 5.70 22.53 -9.84
N ALA A 340 5.87 21.92 -8.67
CA ALA A 340 7.18 21.79 -8.02
C ALA A 340 8.02 20.65 -8.61
N LEU A 341 7.40 19.55 -9.05
CA LEU A 341 8.07 18.43 -9.72
C LEU A 341 8.71 18.87 -11.03
N GLN A 342 8.07 19.75 -11.82
CA GLN A 342 8.62 20.24 -13.11
C GLN A 342 9.06 19.07 -14.04
N TRP A 343 8.28 17.99 -14.07
CA TRP A 343 8.59 16.79 -14.84
C TRP A 343 8.18 16.96 -16.30
N HIS A 344 9.07 16.59 -17.25
CA HIS A 344 8.90 16.85 -18.69
C HIS A 344 8.76 15.58 -19.53
#